data_AF-A0A0C3CZT7-F1
#
_entry.id   AF-A0A0C3CZT7-F1
#
_cell.length_a   1.000
_cell.length_b   1.000
_cell.length_c   1.000
_cell.angle_alpha   90.00
_cell.angle_beta   90.00
_cell.angle_gamma   90.00
#
_symmetry.space_group_name_H-M   'P 1'
#
loop_
_entity.id
_entity.type
_entity.pdbx_description
1 polymer ?
#
loop_
_entity_poly.entity_id
_entity_poly.type
_entity_poly.pdbx_seq_one_letter_code
_entity_poly.pdbx_strand_id
1 'polypeptide(L)'
;MDVQDLTIGTADANLNDCDVAHTIGFLLNLLILRFRRQPCQRFTDAIVEVRDTAYTALGNSRLPFDVLLEELNIPRSSAYSPFFQAFFNYRAGTQNKHLWGNCQFELEEMHPRRTAYYITLDVMESTEEALVLFRVQKSFYGLAATNLLLKTYLHVLDMLCSDVSLPLKDIPLFSKKQLIHTLGLGRGLSRGHLVHKWLDRQPKGIIGTHSGLRNEIEGYNKMWKLGVEGVLQQSAFTFNHSSDQIYRGLVNGRMVYVVPWSKRGDPFEITKIIQLHNITYTKATPSEYSLWIHYGYDNLRQASDWRFTSVVASP
;
A
#
# COMPACT_ATOMS: atom_id res chain seq x y z
N MET A 1 -0.30 -4.50 -11.54
CA MET A 1 -1.71 -4.46 -11.08
C MET A 1 -2.38 -5.65 -11.73
N ASP A 2 -2.83 -6.61 -10.93
CA ASP A 2 -3.24 -7.94 -11.40
C ASP A 2 -4.76 -8.14 -11.41
N VAL A 3 -5.51 -7.05 -11.24
CA VAL A 3 -6.98 -7.05 -11.27
C VAL A 3 -7.44 -7.06 -12.73
N GLN A 4 -8.14 -8.13 -13.12
CA GLN A 4 -8.70 -8.31 -14.47
C GLN A 4 -10.12 -7.76 -14.60
N ASP A 5 -10.87 -7.65 -13.50
CA ASP A 5 -12.25 -7.18 -13.47
C ASP A 5 -12.38 -6.14 -12.36
N LEU A 6 -12.82 -4.94 -12.71
CA LEU A 6 -12.88 -3.81 -11.79
C LEU A 6 -14.20 -3.07 -11.94
N THR A 7 -14.68 -2.55 -10.81
CA THR A 7 -15.93 -1.79 -10.72
C THR A 7 -15.65 -0.41 -10.14
N ILE A 8 -16.19 0.62 -10.78
CA ILE A 8 -16.09 2.01 -10.35
C ILE A 8 -17.52 2.56 -10.23
N GLY A 9 -17.81 3.19 -9.09
CA GLY A 9 -19.07 3.89 -8.92
C GLY A 9 -19.03 5.28 -9.54
N THR A 10 -20.15 5.71 -10.10
CA THR A 10 -20.39 7.11 -10.50
C THR A 10 -21.78 7.53 -10.05
N ALA A 11 -22.04 8.84 -10.03
CA ALA A 11 -23.38 9.39 -9.81
C ALA A 11 -24.01 9.83 -11.13
N ASP A 12 -25.32 9.63 -11.25
CA ASP A 12 -26.17 10.36 -12.18
C ASP A 12 -27.14 11.25 -11.38
N ALA A 13 -27.24 12.52 -11.77
CA ALA A 13 -28.15 13.46 -11.13
C ALA A 13 -29.61 13.29 -11.61
N ASN A 14 -29.85 12.52 -12.68
CA ASN A 14 -31.16 12.30 -13.31
C ASN A 14 -31.86 13.61 -13.77
N LEU A 15 -31.12 14.71 -13.92
CA LEU A 15 -31.67 16.02 -14.28
C LEU A 15 -31.99 16.18 -15.77
N ASN A 16 -31.68 15.18 -16.60
CA ASN A 16 -31.96 15.20 -18.04
C ASN A 16 -33.43 14.92 -18.37
N ASP A 17 -34.24 14.54 -17.38
CA ASP A 17 -35.67 14.32 -17.55
C ASP A 17 -36.43 15.63 -17.23
N CYS A 18 -37.09 16.20 -18.26
CA CYS A 18 -37.73 17.51 -18.20
C CYS A 18 -38.74 17.64 -17.06
N ASP A 19 -39.38 16.53 -16.68
CA ASP A 19 -40.40 16.50 -15.62
C ASP A 19 -39.80 16.72 -14.22
N VAL A 20 -38.51 16.44 -14.04
CA VAL A 20 -37.81 16.47 -12.74
C VAL A 20 -36.77 17.59 -12.66
N ALA A 21 -36.40 18.19 -13.79
CA ALA A 21 -35.40 19.27 -13.88
C ALA A 21 -35.74 20.50 -13.01
N HIS A 22 -37.00 20.71 -12.66
CA HIS A 22 -37.48 21.82 -11.82
C HIS A 22 -37.88 21.39 -10.40
N THR A 23 -37.50 20.19 -9.97
CA THR A 23 -37.84 19.66 -8.65
C THR A 23 -36.68 19.84 -7.66
N ILE A 24 -36.99 20.21 -6.42
CA ILE A 24 -36.03 20.24 -5.32
C ILE A 24 -36.10 18.91 -4.57
N GLY A 25 -35.02 18.12 -4.58
CA GLY A 25 -34.95 16.83 -3.89
C GLY A 25 -33.62 16.10 -4.09
N PHE A 26 -33.43 14.97 -3.40
CA PHE A 26 -32.28 14.10 -3.57
C PHE A 26 -32.53 13.11 -4.72
N LEU A 27 -32.17 13.52 -5.94
CA LEU A 27 -32.42 12.77 -7.18
C LEU A 27 -31.22 11.94 -7.66
N LEU A 28 -30.13 11.97 -6.89
CA LEU A 28 -28.87 11.34 -7.25
C LEU A 28 -28.98 9.82 -7.16
N ASN A 29 -28.76 9.14 -8.28
CA ASN A 29 -28.67 7.69 -8.34
C ASN A 29 -27.22 7.24 -8.56
N LEU A 30 -26.85 6.11 -7.96
CA LEU A 30 -25.50 5.54 -8.09
C LEU A 30 -25.49 4.51 -9.21
N LEU A 31 -24.53 4.66 -10.12
CA LEU A 31 -24.31 3.73 -11.23
C LEU A 31 -22.99 2.98 -11.02
N ILE A 32 -22.99 1.72 -11.44
CA ILE A 32 -21.82 0.84 -11.35
C ILE A 32 -21.28 0.64 -12.75
N LEU A 33 -20.03 1.03 -12.97
CA LEU A 33 -19.31 0.79 -14.21
C LEU A 33 -18.36 -0.39 -14.00
N ARG A 34 -18.59 -1.50 -14.70
CA ARG A 34 -17.75 -2.70 -14.65
C ARG A 34 -16.89 -2.78 -15.90
N PHE A 35 -15.58 -2.87 -15.71
CA PHE A 35 -14.60 -2.94 -16.79
C PHE A 35 -13.80 -4.23 -16.69
N ARG A 36 -13.52 -4.84 -17.85
CA ARG A 36 -12.68 -6.03 -17.94
C ARG A 36 -11.37 -5.66 -18.60
N ARG A 37 -10.31 -5.57 -17.79
CA ARG A 37 -9.01 -5.12 -18.23
C ARG A 37 -8.39 -6.12 -19.21
N GLN A 38 -8.04 -5.61 -20.38
CA GLN A 38 -7.28 -6.35 -21.39
C GLN A 38 -5.82 -5.85 -21.40
N PRO A 39 -4.83 -6.67 -20.98
CA PRO A 39 -3.46 -6.19 -20.78
C PRO A 39 -2.80 -5.56 -22.02
N CYS A 40 -3.15 -6.03 -23.22
CA CYS A 40 -2.57 -5.54 -24.47
C CYS A 40 -3.45 -4.50 -25.19
N GLN A 41 -4.54 -4.04 -24.57
CA GLN A 41 -5.44 -3.03 -25.13
C GLN A 41 -4.74 -1.68 -25.21
N ARG A 42 -4.95 -0.97 -26.33
CA ARG A 42 -4.47 0.41 -26.50
C ARG A 42 -5.38 1.35 -25.73
N PHE A 43 -4.84 2.49 -25.30
CA PHE A 43 -5.63 3.48 -24.59
C PHE A 43 -6.84 3.99 -25.40
N THR A 44 -6.69 4.18 -26.72
CA THR A 44 -7.82 4.55 -27.61
C THR A 44 -8.99 3.58 -27.53
N ASP A 45 -8.70 2.27 -27.52
CA ASP A 45 -9.72 1.23 -27.48
C ASP A 45 -10.39 1.20 -26.10
N ALA A 46 -9.61 1.47 -25.05
CA ALA A 46 -10.12 1.57 -23.69
C ALA A 46 -11.05 2.78 -23.49
N ILE A 47 -10.78 3.92 -24.14
CA ILE A 47 -11.69 5.08 -24.11
C ILE A 47 -13.04 4.74 -24.76
N VAL A 48 -13.02 4.00 -25.88
CA VAL A 48 -14.25 3.56 -26.55
C VAL A 48 -15.05 2.62 -25.64
N GLU A 49 -14.39 1.63 -25.02
CA GLU A 49 -15.02 0.74 -24.04
C GLU A 49 -15.61 1.52 -22.85
N VAL A 50 -14.86 2.49 -22.31
CA VAL A 50 -15.31 3.33 -21.20
C VAL A 50 -16.54 4.15 -21.58
N ARG A 51 -16.50 4.80 -22.75
CA ARG A 51 -17.62 5.57 -23.31
C ARG A 51 -18.87 4.70 -23.44
N ASP A 52 -18.74 3.54 -24.07
CA ASP A 52 -19.88 2.66 -24.37
C ASP A 52 -20.47 2.07 -23.07
N THR A 53 -19.62 1.71 -22.11
CA THR A 53 -20.03 1.25 -20.78
C THR A 53 -20.75 2.35 -20.00
N ALA A 54 -20.20 3.57 -19.99
CA ALA A 54 -20.78 4.71 -19.30
C ALA A 54 -22.14 5.11 -19.89
N TYR A 55 -22.25 5.19 -21.22
CA TYR A 55 -23.53 5.49 -21.86
C TYR A 55 -24.57 4.39 -21.69
N THR A 56 -24.16 3.12 -21.69
CA THR A 56 -25.08 2.00 -21.40
C THR A 56 -25.60 2.09 -19.97
N ALA A 57 -24.75 2.40 -18.99
CA ALA A 57 -25.17 2.60 -17.60
C ALA A 57 -26.11 3.81 -17.46
N LEU A 58 -25.78 4.94 -18.09
CA LEU A 58 -26.62 6.14 -18.11
C LEU A 58 -27.97 5.88 -18.80
N GLY A 59 -28.01 5.11 -19.89
CA GLY A 59 -29.26 4.73 -20.56
C GLY A 59 -30.20 3.88 -19.69
N ASN A 60 -29.69 3.29 -18.61
CA ASN A 60 -30.45 2.50 -17.63
C ASN A 60 -30.47 3.15 -16.24
N SER A 61 -30.13 4.44 -16.11
CA SER A 61 -29.95 5.11 -14.81
C SER A 61 -31.23 5.29 -14.00
N ARG A 62 -32.40 5.00 -14.58
CA ARG A 62 -33.69 5.00 -13.89
C ARG A 62 -33.84 3.89 -12.86
N LEU A 63 -33.08 2.79 -12.97
CA LEU A 63 -33.12 1.70 -11.99
C LEU A 63 -32.46 2.17 -10.68
N PRO A 64 -33.20 2.27 -9.56
CA PRO A 64 -32.62 2.69 -8.29
C PRO A 64 -31.57 1.70 -7.79
N PHE A 65 -30.44 2.20 -7.29
CA PHE A 65 -29.36 1.37 -6.76
C PHE A 65 -29.83 0.37 -5.67
N ASP A 66 -30.78 0.78 -4.83
CA ASP A 66 -31.32 -0.05 -3.76
C ASP A 66 -32.12 -1.25 -4.30
N VAL A 67 -32.87 -1.06 -5.39
CA VAL A 67 -33.60 -2.16 -6.06
C VAL A 67 -32.61 -3.17 -6.65
N LEU A 68 -31.49 -2.70 -7.21
CA LEU A 68 -30.44 -3.58 -7.72
C LEU A 68 -29.83 -4.45 -6.62
N LEU A 69 -29.65 -3.91 -5.41
CA LEU A 69 -29.14 -4.69 -4.27
C LEU A 69 -30.14 -5.77 -3.83
N GLU A 70 -31.42 -5.44 -3.81
CA GLU A 70 -32.49 -6.37 -3.44
C GLU A 70 -32.61 -7.51 -4.46
N GLU A 71 -32.69 -7.20 -5.75
CA GLU A 71 -32.83 -8.20 -6.82
C GLU A 71 -31.60 -9.12 -6.93
N LEU A 72 -30.40 -8.60 -6.68
CA LEU A 72 -29.17 -9.40 -6.68
C LEU A 72 -28.84 -10.04 -5.33
N ASN A 73 -29.71 -9.85 -4.33
CA ASN A 73 -29.55 -10.35 -2.96
C ASN A 73 -28.16 -10.00 -2.36
N ILE A 74 -27.72 -8.76 -2.54
CA ILE A 74 -26.43 -8.27 -2.06
C ILE A 74 -26.60 -7.63 -0.67
N PRO A 75 -25.92 -8.14 0.37
CA PRO A 75 -26.05 -7.60 1.71
C PRO A 75 -25.45 -6.19 1.80
N ARG A 76 -26.14 -5.29 2.51
CA ARG A 76 -25.63 -3.96 2.82
C ARG A 76 -24.59 -4.05 3.94
N SER A 77 -23.56 -3.20 3.86
CA SER A 77 -22.52 -3.07 4.88
C SER A 77 -22.36 -1.61 5.27
N SER A 78 -22.18 -1.35 6.57
CA SER A 78 -21.79 -0.02 7.05
C SER A 78 -20.29 0.24 6.91
N ALA A 79 -19.49 -0.80 6.62
CA ALA A 79 -18.03 -0.71 6.52
C ALA A 79 -17.55 -0.41 5.09
N TYR A 80 -18.30 -0.79 4.07
CA TYR A 80 -17.92 -0.63 2.67
C TYR A 80 -19.13 -0.50 1.75
N SER A 81 -18.94 0.20 0.63
CA SER A 81 -19.97 0.30 -0.40
C SER A 81 -20.07 -1.02 -1.18
N PRO A 82 -21.29 -1.51 -1.44
CA PRO A 82 -21.48 -2.70 -2.28
C PRO A 82 -21.07 -2.40 -3.73
N PHE A 83 -20.59 -3.42 -4.42
CA PHE A 83 -20.09 -3.40 -5.80
C PHE A 83 -18.82 -2.59 -6.08
N PHE A 84 -18.55 -1.45 -5.44
CA PHE A 84 -17.37 -0.63 -5.75
C PHE A 84 -16.76 0.01 -4.50
N GLN A 85 -15.46 0.28 -4.55
CA GLN A 85 -14.73 0.98 -3.48
C GLN A 85 -14.05 2.27 -3.98
N ALA A 86 -13.94 2.42 -5.30
CA ALA A 86 -13.53 3.64 -5.96
C ALA A 86 -14.75 4.34 -6.55
N PHE A 87 -14.83 5.65 -6.34
CA PHE A 87 -15.89 6.48 -6.87
C PHE A 87 -15.30 7.58 -7.75
N PHE A 88 -15.84 7.73 -8.95
CA PHE A 88 -15.46 8.79 -9.88
C PHE A 88 -16.68 9.68 -10.13
N ASN A 89 -16.46 10.98 -10.13
CA ASN A 89 -17.49 11.94 -10.45
C ASN A 89 -16.92 13.06 -11.30
N TYR A 90 -17.62 13.41 -12.38
CA TYR A 90 -17.22 14.47 -13.29
C TYR A 90 -18.38 15.46 -13.44
N ARG A 91 -18.08 16.75 -13.22
CA ARG A 91 -19.05 17.85 -13.28
C ARG A 91 -18.52 18.93 -14.21
N ALA A 92 -19.12 19.02 -15.40
CA ALA A 92 -18.81 20.06 -16.38
C ALA A 92 -19.62 21.33 -16.12
N GLY A 93 -19.09 22.48 -16.52
CA GLY A 93 -19.80 23.77 -16.49
C GLY A 93 -20.06 24.28 -15.08
N THR A 94 -19.27 23.85 -14.09
CA THR A 94 -19.41 24.36 -12.72
C THR A 94 -18.91 25.80 -12.68
N GLN A 95 -19.81 26.76 -12.47
CA GLN A 95 -19.41 28.13 -12.20
C GLN A 95 -19.22 28.30 -10.70
N ASN A 96 -18.06 28.82 -10.30
CA ASN A 96 -17.83 29.18 -8.90
C ASN A 96 -18.36 30.58 -8.58
N LYS A 97 -18.69 31.37 -9.61
CA LYS A 97 -19.20 32.74 -9.49
C LYS A 97 -20.60 32.82 -10.06
N HIS A 98 -21.53 33.32 -9.26
CA HIS A 98 -22.91 33.52 -9.67
C HIS A 98 -23.36 34.94 -9.36
N LEU A 99 -24.11 35.55 -10.29
CA LEU A 99 -24.79 36.82 -10.04
C LEU A 99 -26.08 36.57 -9.27
N TRP A 100 -26.34 37.39 -8.26
CA TRP A 100 -27.56 37.38 -7.48
C TRP A 100 -28.04 38.82 -7.27
N GLY A 101 -28.94 39.27 -8.14
CA GLY A 101 -29.33 40.68 -8.18
C GLY A 101 -28.12 41.57 -8.47
N ASN A 102 -27.80 42.48 -7.54
CA ASN A 102 -26.63 43.36 -7.58
C ASN A 102 -25.42 42.83 -6.79
N CYS A 103 -25.49 41.59 -6.28
CA CYS A 103 -24.42 40.93 -5.55
C CYS A 103 -23.76 39.85 -6.41
N GLN A 104 -22.49 39.57 -6.14
CA GLN A 104 -21.77 38.44 -6.70
C GLN A 104 -21.51 37.42 -5.60
N PHE A 105 -21.99 36.20 -5.80
CA PHE A 105 -21.66 35.05 -4.96
C PHE A 105 -20.44 34.35 -5.55
N GLU A 106 -19.48 34.05 -4.70
CA GLU A 106 -18.33 33.21 -5.03
C GLU A 106 -18.33 32.02 -4.07
N LEU A 107 -18.33 30.81 -4.62
CA LEU A 107 -18.26 29.59 -3.85
C LEU A 107 -16.83 29.42 -3.34
N GLU A 108 -16.63 29.60 -2.04
CA GLU A 108 -15.34 29.29 -1.40
C GLU A 108 -15.11 27.77 -1.31
N GLU A 109 -13.84 27.41 -1.13
CA GLU A 109 -13.33 26.05 -1.15
C GLU A 109 -14.13 25.11 -0.23
N MET A 110 -14.91 24.22 -0.84
CA MET A 110 -15.65 23.18 -0.11
C MET A 110 -14.71 22.03 0.21
N HIS A 111 -14.41 21.84 1.51
CA HIS A 111 -13.68 20.68 2.01
C HIS A 111 -14.64 19.64 2.61
N PRO A 112 -15.22 18.74 1.80
CA PRO A 112 -16.06 17.66 2.31
C PRO A 112 -15.22 16.74 3.20
N ARG A 113 -15.50 16.76 4.50
CA ARG A 113 -14.65 16.19 5.56
C ARG A 113 -14.56 14.65 5.53
N ARG A 114 -15.50 13.98 4.85
CA ARG A 114 -15.58 12.51 4.78
C ARG A 114 -15.87 12.06 3.36
N THR A 115 -15.36 10.89 3.02
CA THR A 115 -15.81 10.12 1.85
C THR A 115 -16.40 8.79 2.33
N ALA A 116 -17.48 8.36 1.69
CA ALA A 116 -18.10 7.05 1.93
C ALA A 116 -17.30 5.91 1.27
N TYR A 117 -16.38 6.23 0.36
CA TYR A 117 -15.66 5.28 -0.48
C TYR A 117 -14.17 5.29 -0.15
N TYR A 118 -13.44 4.21 -0.45
CA TYR A 118 -12.02 4.11 -0.11
C TYR A 118 -11.20 5.16 -0.86
N ILE A 119 -11.55 5.38 -2.13
CA ILE A 119 -10.98 6.39 -3.00
C ILE A 119 -12.13 7.12 -3.70
N THR A 120 -12.06 8.44 -3.77
CA THR A 120 -12.99 9.27 -4.52
C THR A 120 -12.20 10.28 -5.33
N LEU A 121 -12.51 10.34 -6.63
CA LEU A 121 -11.94 11.30 -7.56
C LEU A 121 -13.08 12.16 -8.10
N ASP A 122 -13.12 13.43 -7.69
CA ASP A 122 -14.04 14.41 -8.25
C ASP A 122 -13.29 15.34 -9.18
N VAL A 123 -13.81 15.49 -10.39
CA VAL A 123 -13.32 16.45 -11.37
C VAL A 123 -14.42 17.49 -11.58
N MET A 124 -14.11 18.74 -11.29
CA MET A 124 -14.98 19.89 -11.57
C MET A 124 -14.33 20.71 -12.66
N GLU A 125 -14.98 20.80 -13.81
CA GLU A 125 -14.51 21.58 -14.94
C GLU A 125 -15.31 22.87 -15.06
N SER A 126 -14.57 23.97 -15.13
CA SER A 126 -15.06 25.31 -15.46
C SER A 126 -14.60 25.68 -16.87
N THR A 127 -14.96 26.88 -17.33
CA THR A 127 -14.51 27.39 -18.65
C THR A 127 -13.02 27.69 -18.73
N GLU A 128 -12.34 27.87 -17.59
CA GLU A 128 -10.94 28.29 -17.53
C GLU A 128 -10.01 27.20 -16.97
N GLU A 129 -10.51 26.39 -16.04
CA GLU A 129 -9.72 25.41 -15.30
C GLU A 129 -10.52 24.15 -14.92
N ALA A 130 -9.79 23.06 -14.66
CA ALA A 130 -10.31 21.84 -14.10
C ALA A 130 -9.72 21.58 -12.70
N LEU A 131 -10.59 21.51 -11.69
CA LEU A 131 -10.23 21.18 -10.32
C LEU A 131 -10.36 19.67 -10.10
N VAL A 132 -9.26 19.03 -9.67
CA VAL A 132 -9.22 17.60 -9.35
C VAL A 132 -9.09 17.41 -7.84
N LEU A 133 -10.11 16.82 -7.22
CA LEU A 133 -10.12 16.47 -5.79
C LEU A 133 -9.94 14.97 -5.62
N PHE A 134 -8.79 14.58 -5.07
CA PHE A 134 -8.49 13.19 -4.75
C PHE A 134 -8.66 12.95 -3.25
N ARG A 135 -9.71 12.21 -2.89
CA ARG A 135 -10.09 11.94 -1.51
C ARG A 135 -9.95 10.47 -1.19
N VAL A 136 -9.52 10.17 0.02
CA VAL A 136 -9.34 8.80 0.50
C VAL A 136 -9.78 8.66 1.94
N GLN A 137 -10.11 7.44 2.36
CA GLN A 137 -10.36 7.16 3.77
C GLN A 137 -9.06 7.17 4.57
N LYS A 138 -9.02 8.01 5.61
CA LYS A 138 -7.85 8.19 6.50
C LYS A 138 -7.42 6.91 7.21
N SER A 139 -8.35 5.97 7.45
CA SER A 139 -8.07 4.66 8.04
C SER A 139 -7.20 3.77 7.14
N PHE A 140 -7.28 3.96 5.82
CA PHE A 140 -6.55 3.15 4.85
C PHE A 140 -5.33 3.90 4.27
N TYR A 141 -5.42 5.22 4.15
CA TYR A 141 -4.41 6.02 3.45
C TYR A 141 -4.00 7.23 4.29
N GLY A 142 -2.72 7.28 4.67
CA GLY A 142 -2.10 8.47 5.23
C GLY A 142 -1.79 9.52 4.15
N LEU A 143 -1.55 10.77 4.56
CA LEU A 143 -1.32 11.90 3.65
C LEU A 143 -0.21 11.66 2.62
N ALA A 144 0.89 11.00 3.02
CA ALA A 144 1.97 10.65 2.11
C ALA A 144 1.52 9.67 1.00
N ALA A 145 0.69 8.68 1.34
CA ALA A 145 0.13 7.73 0.39
C ALA A 145 -0.88 8.41 -0.55
N THR A 146 -1.74 9.29 -0.02
CA THR A 146 -2.67 10.09 -0.83
C THR A 146 -1.94 10.95 -1.85
N ASN A 147 -0.90 11.67 -1.41
CA ASN A 147 -0.08 12.49 -2.29
C ASN A 147 0.65 11.66 -3.35
N LEU A 148 1.07 10.45 -3.01
CA LEU A 148 1.67 9.52 -3.97
C LEU A 148 0.65 9.06 -5.02
N LEU A 149 -0.56 8.71 -4.61
CA LEU A 149 -1.65 8.30 -5.51
C LEU A 149 -2.04 9.43 -6.46
N LEU A 150 -2.24 10.65 -5.95
CA LEU A 150 -2.56 11.82 -6.76
C LEU A 150 -1.45 12.12 -7.78
N LYS A 151 -0.19 12.14 -7.36
CA LYS A 151 0.95 12.37 -8.27
C LYS A 151 1.06 11.28 -9.34
N THR A 152 0.79 10.03 -8.97
CA THR A 152 0.76 8.89 -9.89
C THR A 152 -0.37 9.04 -10.90
N TYR A 153 -1.58 9.41 -10.46
CA TYR A 153 -2.73 9.68 -11.32
C TYR A 153 -2.41 10.77 -12.35
N LEU A 154 -1.90 11.92 -11.90
CA LEU A 154 -1.54 13.03 -12.79
C LEU A 154 -0.42 12.66 -13.77
N HIS A 155 0.57 11.88 -13.32
CA HIS A 155 1.63 11.40 -14.21
C HIS A 155 1.09 10.49 -15.31
N VAL A 156 0.21 9.55 -14.96
CA VAL A 156 -0.42 8.66 -15.95
C VAL A 156 -1.27 9.47 -16.93
N LEU A 157 -2.02 10.47 -16.44
CA LEU A 157 -2.83 11.35 -17.28
C LEU A 157 -1.96 12.14 -18.27
N ASP A 158 -0.86 12.73 -17.82
CA ASP A 158 0.11 13.47 -18.66
C ASP A 158 0.72 12.57 -19.76
N MET A 159 1.09 11.34 -19.42
CA MET A 159 1.59 10.35 -20.38
C MET A 159 0.54 10.00 -21.45
N LEU A 160 -0.71 9.78 -21.03
CA LEU A 160 -1.81 9.43 -21.92
C LEU A 160 -2.22 10.58 -22.84
N CYS A 161 -2.17 11.82 -22.36
CA CYS A 161 -2.41 13.01 -23.16
C CYS A 161 -1.28 13.25 -24.19
N SER A 162 -0.06 12.82 -23.89
CA SER A 162 1.10 12.98 -24.78
C SER A 162 1.15 11.93 -25.90
N ASP A 163 0.73 10.69 -25.63
CA ASP A 163 0.65 9.62 -26.62
C ASP A 163 -0.52 8.67 -26.33
N VAL A 164 -1.61 8.88 -27.06
CA VAL A 164 -2.84 8.09 -26.92
C VAL A 164 -2.72 6.67 -27.49
N SER A 165 -1.66 6.37 -28.26
CA SER A 165 -1.48 5.06 -28.90
C SER A 165 -0.86 4.00 -27.98
N LEU A 166 -0.39 4.42 -26.80
CA LEU A 166 0.29 3.55 -25.84
C LEU A 166 -0.60 2.38 -25.37
N PRO A 167 -0.06 1.15 -25.35
CA PRO A 167 -0.71 0.02 -24.69
C PRO A 167 -0.81 0.25 -23.18
N LEU A 168 -1.96 -0.08 -22.57
CA LEU A 168 -2.21 0.17 -21.15
C LEU A 168 -1.18 -0.48 -20.20
N LYS A 169 -0.57 -1.59 -20.59
CA LYS A 169 0.48 -2.28 -19.81
C LYS A 169 1.83 -1.56 -19.82
N ASP A 170 2.10 -0.77 -20.86
CA ASP A 170 3.41 -0.16 -21.10
C ASP A 170 3.47 1.26 -20.52
N ILE A 171 2.36 1.78 -20.01
CA ILE A 171 2.28 3.07 -19.33
C ILE A 171 3.01 2.98 -17.98
N PRO A 172 4.10 3.74 -17.78
CA PRO A 172 4.80 3.77 -16.50
C PRO A 172 3.92 4.41 -15.43
N LEU A 173 3.63 3.66 -14.36
CA LEU A 173 2.83 4.19 -13.24
C LEU A 173 3.56 5.31 -12.47
N PHE A 174 4.89 5.26 -12.42
CA PHE A 174 5.69 6.18 -11.61
C PHE A 174 6.64 6.99 -12.48
N SER A 175 6.70 8.29 -12.20
CA SER A 175 7.67 9.18 -12.83
C SER A 175 9.11 8.79 -12.46
N LYS A 176 10.06 9.11 -13.33
CA LYS A 176 11.50 8.93 -13.05
C LYS A 176 11.91 9.57 -11.72
N LYS A 177 11.34 10.73 -11.37
CA LYS A 177 11.60 11.43 -10.11
C LYS A 177 11.17 10.60 -8.89
N GLN A 178 9.98 10.00 -8.92
CA GLN A 178 9.50 9.10 -7.87
C GLN A 178 10.40 7.87 -7.75
N LEU A 179 10.79 7.26 -8.88
CA LEU A 179 11.68 6.10 -8.89
C LEU A 179 13.06 6.41 -8.30
N ILE A 180 13.68 7.54 -8.68
CA ILE A 180 15.00 7.95 -8.16
C ILE A 180 14.93 8.21 -6.65
N HIS A 181 13.89 8.90 -6.17
CA HIS A 181 13.71 9.14 -4.74
C HIS A 181 13.59 7.83 -3.95
N THR A 182 12.77 6.89 -4.42
CA THR A 182 12.61 5.57 -3.78
C THR A 182 13.88 4.72 -3.86
N LEU A 183 14.61 4.75 -4.99
CA LEU A 183 15.90 4.08 -5.11
C LEU A 183 16.94 4.69 -4.17
N GLY A 184 16.90 5.99 -3.91
CA GLY A 184 17.74 6.66 -2.91
C GLY A 184 17.44 6.19 -1.49
N LEU A 185 16.16 5.95 -1.15
CA LEU A 185 15.77 5.38 0.14
C LEU A 185 16.17 3.91 0.27
N GLY A 186 16.04 3.13 -0.81
CA GLY A 186 16.33 1.69 -0.81
C GLY A 186 17.81 1.35 -0.93
N ARG A 187 18.65 2.28 -1.41
CA ARG A 187 20.10 2.12 -1.47
C ARG A 187 20.70 2.71 -0.20
N GLY A 188 21.25 1.87 0.67
CA GLY A 188 22.15 2.31 1.73
C GLY A 188 23.35 3.08 1.17
N LEU A 189 24.21 3.60 2.04
CA LEU A 189 25.44 4.32 1.68
C LEU A 189 26.50 3.37 1.07
N SER A 190 26.22 2.66 -0.02
CA SER A 190 27.22 2.13 -0.95
C SER A 190 26.59 1.53 -2.21
N ARG A 191 27.29 1.71 -3.33
CA ARG A 191 26.95 1.19 -4.67
C ARG A 191 26.91 -0.34 -4.67
N GLY A 192 25.83 -0.90 -5.22
CA GLY A 192 25.76 -2.29 -5.65
C GLY A 192 24.34 -2.67 -6.06
N HIS A 193 24.14 -2.95 -7.35
CA HIS A 193 22.88 -3.48 -7.89
C HIS A 193 22.76 -4.99 -7.61
N LEU A 194 21.54 -5.49 -7.36
CA LEU A 194 20.79 -6.37 -8.28
C LEU A 194 19.48 -6.85 -7.64
N VAL A 195 18.45 -6.96 -8.49
CA VAL A 195 17.11 -7.49 -8.20
C VAL A 195 17.03 -8.89 -8.82
N HIS A 196 16.48 -9.89 -8.12
CA HIS A 196 16.14 -11.17 -8.74
C HIS A 196 14.71 -11.63 -8.47
N LYS A 197 14.20 -12.32 -9.49
CA LYS A 197 12.81 -12.69 -9.77
C LYS A 197 12.54 -14.08 -9.19
N TRP A 198 11.48 -14.21 -8.40
CA TRP A 198 11.09 -15.45 -7.73
C TRP A 198 10.01 -16.17 -8.53
N LEU A 199 10.36 -17.27 -9.19
CA LEU A 199 9.46 -18.34 -9.62
C LEU A 199 10.35 -19.49 -10.06
N ASP A 200 10.33 -20.60 -9.32
CA ASP A 200 10.50 -22.01 -9.74
C ASP A 200 10.62 -22.90 -8.49
N ARG A 201 10.06 -24.11 -8.52
CA ARG A 201 10.05 -25.09 -7.41
C ARG A 201 11.39 -25.78 -7.15
N GLN A 202 12.50 -25.27 -7.70
CA GLN A 202 13.84 -25.80 -7.43
C GLN A 202 14.59 -24.88 -6.47
N PRO A 203 15.36 -25.42 -5.50
CA PRO A 203 16.15 -24.60 -4.60
C PRO A 203 17.20 -23.82 -5.40
N LYS A 204 17.01 -22.49 -5.47
CA LYS A 204 17.97 -21.56 -6.08
C LYS A 204 18.89 -21.03 -4.98
N GLY A 205 20.21 -21.17 -5.17
CA GLY A 205 21.19 -20.55 -4.28
C GLY A 205 21.13 -19.02 -4.40
N ILE A 206 21.03 -18.32 -3.26
CA ILE A 206 21.08 -16.86 -3.23
C ILE A 206 22.53 -16.44 -3.05
N ILE A 207 23.08 -15.72 -4.04
CA ILE A 207 24.44 -15.18 -3.95
C ILE A 207 24.41 -13.88 -3.16
N GLY A 208 24.91 -13.92 -1.92
CA GLY A 208 25.17 -12.73 -1.11
C GLY A 208 26.56 -12.14 -1.42
N THR A 209 26.67 -10.81 -1.41
CA THR A 209 27.96 -10.12 -1.55
C THR A 209 28.48 -9.67 -0.19
N HIS A 210 29.81 -9.58 -0.01
CA HIS A 210 30.39 -9.01 1.20
C HIS A 210 29.90 -7.56 1.46
N SER A 211 29.73 -6.77 0.40
CA SER A 211 29.16 -5.42 0.50
C SER A 211 27.71 -5.42 0.99
N GLY A 212 26.90 -6.39 0.56
CA GLY A 212 25.52 -6.54 1.01
C GLY A 212 25.44 -6.88 2.49
N LEU A 213 26.23 -7.87 2.91
CA LEU A 213 26.34 -8.25 4.32
C LEU A 213 26.83 -7.09 5.20
N ARG A 214 27.88 -6.38 4.76
CA ARG A 214 28.38 -5.19 5.47
C ARG A 214 27.29 -4.13 5.61
N ASN A 215 26.60 -3.81 4.52
CA ASN A 215 25.54 -2.80 4.52
C ASN A 215 24.37 -3.18 5.44
N GLU A 216 24.01 -4.46 5.51
CA GLU A 216 23.00 -4.95 6.45
C GLU A 216 23.43 -4.75 7.90
N ILE A 217 24.66 -5.16 8.25
CA ILE A 217 25.17 -5.05 9.63
C ILE A 217 25.32 -3.58 10.05
N GLU A 218 25.96 -2.75 9.22
CA GLU A 218 26.15 -1.32 9.48
C GLU A 218 24.80 -0.57 9.54
N GLY A 219 23.87 -0.91 8.65
CA GLY A 219 22.54 -0.32 8.59
C GLY A 219 21.76 -0.52 9.88
N TYR A 220 21.70 -1.76 10.38
CA TYR A 220 21.02 -2.06 11.64
C TYR A 220 21.73 -1.45 12.84
N ASN A 221 23.07 -1.48 12.89
CA ASN A 221 23.84 -0.84 13.96
C ASN A 221 23.51 0.66 14.05
N LYS A 222 23.45 1.36 12.92
CA LYS A 222 23.12 2.79 12.88
C LYS A 222 21.65 3.06 13.23
N MET A 223 20.73 2.26 12.66
CA MET A 223 19.29 2.44 12.86
C MET A 223 18.88 2.23 14.32
N TRP A 224 19.42 1.21 14.97
CA TRP A 224 19.03 0.80 16.32
C TRP A 224 20.04 1.18 17.40
N LYS A 225 21.11 1.91 17.02
CA LYS A 225 22.21 2.33 17.92
C LYS A 225 22.78 1.16 18.72
N LEU A 226 22.99 0.02 18.06
CA LEU A 226 23.57 -1.17 18.68
C LEU A 226 25.02 -0.87 19.09
N GLY A 227 25.40 -1.30 20.29
CA GLY A 227 26.75 -1.13 20.82
C GLY A 227 27.54 -2.43 20.77
N VAL A 228 28.39 -2.62 21.78
CA VAL A 228 29.21 -3.83 21.98
C VAL A 228 28.32 -4.96 22.52
N GLU A 229 27.63 -5.65 21.61
CA GLU A 229 26.61 -6.66 21.95
C GLU A 229 27.15 -8.10 21.97
N GLY A 230 26.74 -8.86 22.98
CA GLY A 230 27.01 -10.29 23.10
C GLY A 230 25.84 -11.04 22.49
N VAL A 231 26.10 -11.74 21.40
CA VAL A 231 25.06 -12.26 20.51
C VAL A 231 24.89 -13.76 20.69
N LEU A 232 23.65 -14.21 20.84
CA LEU A 232 23.32 -15.64 20.80
C LEU A 232 23.27 -16.13 19.35
N GLN A 233 24.00 -17.22 19.07
CA GLN A 233 23.96 -17.94 17.80
C GLN A 233 23.35 -19.32 18.01
N GLN A 234 22.04 -19.42 17.80
CA GLN A 234 21.28 -20.67 17.92
C GLN A 234 20.67 -21.14 16.59
N SER A 235 20.44 -20.24 15.64
CA SER A 235 19.79 -20.57 14.38
C SER A 235 20.65 -21.49 13.52
N ALA A 236 20.01 -22.33 12.71
CA ALA A 236 20.72 -23.20 11.76
C ALA A 236 21.42 -22.36 10.67
N PHE A 237 22.60 -22.82 10.24
CA PHE A 237 23.42 -22.12 9.23
C PHE A 237 22.78 -22.07 7.84
N THR A 238 21.75 -22.88 7.60
CA THR A 238 20.95 -22.87 6.39
C THR A 238 20.00 -21.66 6.29
N PHE A 239 19.81 -20.92 7.38
CA PHE A 239 19.02 -19.68 7.40
C PHE A 239 19.92 -18.45 7.48
N ASN A 240 19.57 -17.40 6.75
CA ASN A 240 20.29 -16.13 6.74
C ASN A 240 20.38 -15.46 8.14
N HIS A 241 19.46 -15.77 9.06
CA HIS A 241 19.53 -15.29 10.45
C HIS A 241 20.84 -15.66 11.15
N SER A 242 21.41 -16.82 10.83
CA SER A 242 22.67 -17.25 11.40
C SER A 242 23.82 -16.31 11.03
N SER A 243 23.81 -15.76 9.82
CA SER A 243 24.81 -14.78 9.37
C SER A 243 24.72 -13.51 10.21
N ASP A 244 23.51 -13.00 10.46
CA ASP A 244 23.31 -11.84 11.36
C ASP A 244 23.86 -12.11 12.76
N GLN A 245 23.52 -13.27 13.35
CA GLN A 245 23.97 -13.65 14.69
C GLN A 245 25.52 -13.73 14.78
N ILE A 246 26.17 -14.28 13.76
CA ILE A 246 27.62 -14.39 13.70
C ILE A 246 28.27 -13.02 13.51
N TYR A 247 27.91 -12.30 12.46
CA TYR A 247 28.61 -11.07 12.08
C TYR A 247 28.28 -9.90 13.02
N ARG A 248 27.09 -9.84 13.63
CA ARG A 248 26.75 -8.79 14.60
C ARG A 248 27.68 -8.83 15.81
N GLY A 249 27.91 -10.01 16.40
CA GLY A 249 28.78 -10.14 17.57
C GLY A 249 30.25 -9.90 17.23
N LEU A 250 30.70 -10.33 16.05
CA LEU A 250 32.09 -10.12 15.60
C LEU A 250 32.40 -8.67 15.25
N VAL A 251 31.51 -7.98 14.51
CA VAL A 251 31.75 -6.60 14.05
C VAL A 251 31.66 -5.60 15.20
N ASN A 252 30.83 -5.87 16.20
CA ASN A 252 30.63 -4.95 17.33
C ASN A 252 31.59 -5.22 18.51
N GLY A 253 32.47 -6.22 18.42
CA GLY A 253 33.61 -6.38 19.30
C GLY A 253 33.34 -6.94 20.71
N ARG A 254 32.20 -7.63 20.94
CA ARG A 254 31.99 -8.39 22.19
C ARG A 254 32.22 -9.88 21.96
N MET A 255 31.16 -10.64 21.75
CA MET A 255 31.22 -12.09 21.64
C MET A 255 30.04 -12.64 20.82
N VAL A 256 30.25 -13.83 20.27
CA VAL A 256 29.20 -14.68 19.71
C VAL A 256 29.16 -15.96 20.54
N TYR A 257 28.05 -16.21 21.22
CA TYR A 257 27.85 -17.45 21.95
C TYR A 257 27.17 -18.48 21.03
N VAL A 258 27.92 -19.49 20.62
CA VAL A 258 27.41 -20.58 19.77
C VAL A 258 26.72 -21.62 20.63
N VAL A 259 25.41 -21.77 20.47
CA VAL A 259 24.63 -22.74 21.24
C VAL A 259 24.99 -24.17 20.81
N PRO A 260 25.35 -25.05 21.77
CA PRO A 260 25.60 -26.47 21.49
C PRO A 260 24.39 -27.13 20.82
N TRP A 261 24.65 -28.01 19.85
CA TRP A 261 23.58 -28.69 19.10
C TRP A 261 22.52 -29.35 19.98
N SER A 262 22.94 -30.04 21.05
CA SER A 262 22.04 -30.73 21.99
C SER A 262 21.10 -29.82 22.76
N LYS A 263 21.38 -28.50 22.79
CA LYS A 263 20.56 -27.49 23.48
C LYS A 263 19.76 -26.63 22.51
N ARG A 264 19.96 -26.79 21.19
CA ARG A 264 19.20 -26.03 20.19
C ARG A 264 17.77 -26.54 20.18
N GLY A 265 16.80 -25.62 20.22
CA GLY A 265 15.38 -25.93 20.22
C GLY A 265 14.75 -26.16 21.60
N ASP A 266 15.56 -26.27 22.66
CA ASP A 266 15.06 -26.32 24.03
C ASP A 266 14.92 -24.88 24.60
N PRO A 267 13.70 -24.37 24.81
CA PRO A 267 13.50 -23.01 25.30
C PRO A 267 14.06 -22.78 26.71
N PHE A 268 14.08 -23.79 27.57
CA PHE A 268 14.62 -23.66 28.91
C PHE A 268 16.15 -23.55 28.88
N GLU A 269 16.83 -24.43 28.14
CA GLU A 269 18.30 -24.38 28.02
C GLU A 269 18.77 -23.11 27.29
N ILE A 270 18.04 -22.65 26.27
CA ILE A 270 18.36 -21.39 25.59
C ILE A 270 18.26 -20.19 26.54
N THR A 271 17.16 -20.07 27.28
CA THR A 271 16.97 -18.94 28.21
C THR A 271 17.96 -18.97 29.37
N LYS A 272 18.32 -20.17 29.84
CA LYS A 272 19.41 -20.37 30.81
C LYS A 272 20.75 -19.90 30.26
N ILE A 273 21.07 -20.18 28.99
CA ILE A 273 22.27 -19.66 28.32
C ILE A 273 22.24 -18.13 28.22
N ILE A 274 21.10 -17.54 27.85
CA ILE A 274 20.93 -16.09 27.77
C ILE A 274 21.31 -15.43 29.09
N GLN A 275 20.81 -15.99 30.20
CA GLN A 275 21.13 -15.53 31.54
C GLN A 275 22.61 -15.76 31.90
N LEU A 276 23.10 -17.00 31.86
CA LEU A 276 24.43 -17.38 32.36
C LEU A 276 25.59 -16.72 31.61
N HIS A 277 25.40 -16.40 30.33
CA HIS A 277 26.42 -15.79 29.49
C HIS A 277 26.17 -14.30 29.24
N ASN A 278 25.24 -13.68 29.95
CA ASN A 278 24.98 -12.24 29.87
C ASN A 278 24.75 -11.79 28.41
N ILE A 279 23.94 -12.56 27.67
CA ILE A 279 23.62 -12.27 26.27
C ILE A 279 22.84 -10.95 26.22
N THR A 280 23.30 -10.01 25.39
CA THR A 280 22.63 -8.70 25.26
C THR A 280 21.78 -8.58 24.01
N TYR A 281 22.00 -9.40 22.98
CA TYR A 281 21.26 -9.39 21.72
C TYR A 281 20.86 -10.80 21.30
N THR A 282 19.60 -10.97 20.90
CA THR A 282 19.09 -12.20 20.29
C THR A 282 18.34 -11.89 18.99
N LYS A 283 18.31 -12.86 18.08
CA LYS A 283 17.49 -12.83 16.87
C LYS A 283 16.78 -14.17 16.73
N ALA A 284 15.45 -14.15 16.67
CA ALA A 284 14.61 -15.34 16.65
C ALA A 284 13.26 -15.05 15.97
N THR A 285 12.50 -16.09 15.66
CA THR A 285 11.13 -15.96 15.13
C THR A 285 10.14 -15.61 16.25
N PRO A 286 8.95 -15.06 15.94
CA PRO A 286 7.89 -14.87 16.93
C PRO A 286 7.56 -16.14 17.71
N SER A 287 7.49 -17.28 17.03
CA SER A 287 7.20 -18.59 17.63
C SER A 287 8.30 -19.01 18.61
N GLU A 288 9.56 -18.81 18.25
CA GLU A 288 10.70 -19.14 19.12
C GLU A 288 10.73 -18.24 20.37
N TYR A 289 10.52 -16.94 20.23
CA TYR A 289 10.38 -16.04 21.38
C TYR A 289 9.20 -16.40 22.27
N SER A 290 8.07 -16.80 21.69
CA SER A 290 6.90 -17.24 22.46
C SER A 290 7.23 -18.48 23.30
N LEU A 291 7.97 -19.44 22.76
CA LEU A 291 8.42 -20.62 23.51
C LEU A 291 9.38 -20.24 24.64
N TRP A 292 10.33 -19.34 24.39
CA TRP A 292 11.26 -18.87 25.42
C TRP A 292 10.56 -18.16 26.55
N ILE A 293 9.59 -17.28 26.25
CA ILE A 293 8.80 -16.57 27.25
C ILE A 293 7.95 -17.56 28.05
N HIS A 294 7.33 -18.54 27.39
CA HIS A 294 6.41 -19.45 28.07
C HIS A 294 7.13 -20.49 28.95
N TYR A 295 8.25 -21.05 28.48
CA TYR A 295 8.94 -22.16 29.16
C TYR A 295 10.24 -21.75 29.86
N GLY A 296 10.75 -20.55 29.61
CA GLY A 296 12.03 -20.04 30.14
C GLY A 296 11.91 -18.72 30.90
N TYR A 297 10.68 -18.36 31.31
CA TYR A 297 10.37 -17.07 31.96
C TYR A 297 11.31 -16.73 33.11
N ASP A 298 11.55 -17.68 34.02
CA ASP A 298 12.35 -17.43 35.24
C ASP A 298 13.80 -17.07 34.93
N ASN A 299 14.39 -17.69 33.91
CA ASN A 299 15.75 -17.37 33.44
C ASN A 299 15.76 -15.98 32.77
N LEU A 300 14.77 -15.69 31.92
CA LEU A 300 14.67 -14.41 31.21
C LEU A 300 14.47 -13.24 32.17
N ARG A 301 13.68 -13.42 33.23
CA ARG A 301 13.47 -12.41 34.28
C ARG A 301 14.78 -12.05 34.99
N GLN A 302 15.72 -12.99 35.06
CA GLN A 302 17.04 -12.79 35.68
C GLN A 302 18.12 -12.32 34.69
N ALA A 303 17.85 -12.36 33.38
CA ALA A 303 18.78 -11.94 32.34
C ALA A 303 18.80 -10.40 32.19
N SER A 304 19.29 -9.68 33.20
CA SER A 304 19.29 -8.21 33.25
C SER A 304 20.12 -7.54 32.13
N ASP A 305 21.07 -8.26 31.54
CA ASP A 305 21.89 -7.78 30.43
C ASP A 305 21.18 -7.89 29.07
N TRP A 306 20.05 -8.58 28.97
CA TRP A 306 19.37 -8.77 27.69
C TRP A 306 18.61 -7.50 27.27
N ARG A 307 19.13 -6.80 26.25
CA ARG A 307 18.66 -5.46 25.84
C ARG A 307 17.92 -5.44 24.51
N PHE A 308 18.34 -6.27 23.56
CA PHE A 308 17.86 -6.21 22.18
C PHE A 308 17.30 -7.55 21.72
N THR A 309 16.12 -7.48 21.11
CA THR A 309 15.48 -8.59 20.41
C THR A 309 15.21 -8.19 18.96
N SER A 310 15.73 -8.98 18.03
CA SER A 310 15.41 -8.83 16.61
C SER A 310 14.44 -9.94 16.22
N VAL A 311 13.18 -9.57 16.01
CA VAL A 311 12.16 -10.50 15.52
C VAL A 311 12.27 -10.58 14.01
N VAL A 312 12.33 -11.80 13.47
CA VAL A 312 12.31 -12.02 12.02
C VAL A 312 10.99 -12.66 11.64
N ALA A 313 10.38 -12.19 10.55
CA ALA A 313 9.07 -12.65 10.12
C ALA A 313 9.09 -14.18 9.93
N SER A 314 8.17 -14.87 10.60
CA SER A 314 7.71 -16.17 10.15
C SER A 314 6.83 -15.95 8.91
N PRO A 315 6.92 -16.78 7.86
CA PRO A 315 5.99 -16.73 6.74
C PRO A 315 4.54 -16.92 7.18
#